data_AF-A0AAV0UJ69-F1
#
_entry.id   AF-A0AAV0UJ69-F1
#
_cell.length_a   1.000
_cell.length_b   1.000
_cell.length_c   1.000
_cell.angle_alpha   90.00
_cell.angle_beta   90.00
_cell.angle_gamma   90.00
#
_symmetry.space_group_name_H-M   'P 1'
#
loop_
_entity.id
_entity.type
_entity.pdbx_description
1 polymer ?
#
loop_
_entity_poly.entity_id
_entity_poly.type
_entity_poly.pdbx_seq_one_letter_code
_entity_poly.pdbx_strand_id
1 'polypeptide(L)'
;MTAWVSLVGGGSGLNGEELCVEAAFLVDGIVYALVGCIAGAQFVRNCCCYRPWTIQKMIHILMFFATLVRSIFLALVGLDWCDVLSGEVNESKCSTAERDLFYVLDQVPILAFFAIYALLVQFWAEVYYNAVDKLLTLTGIVKPAIRYFIVVVLLIQVLFWVFYASVWRNEHAFFTRTQAILNMELFVIIATGFIYFGRKAYIELRLVPVEREIRSRKLKELAIMTPVGTSCFMTRCALQIFLSTEKRQLHDHSTWFVVVVYYALLEIIPALSVLYFNRRLPLRRTPGGLSATSRPIRGRGVFFGKGMGANNAIDAHDPLRESLLRG
;
A
#
# COMPACT_ATOMS: atom_id res chain seq x y z
N MET A 1 20.96 -60.49 -2.21
CA MET A 1 20.73 -59.15 -1.61
C MET A 1 20.29 -58.19 -2.71
N THR A 2 19.15 -58.46 -3.36
CA THR A 2 18.72 -57.80 -4.61
C THR A 2 17.19 -57.84 -4.75
N ALA A 3 16.45 -57.45 -3.70
CA ALA A 3 14.98 -57.43 -3.76
C ALA A 3 14.30 -56.47 -2.76
N TRP A 4 14.89 -55.29 -2.51
CA TRP A 4 14.28 -54.29 -1.61
C TRP A 4 14.27 -52.85 -2.15
N VAL A 5 14.65 -52.62 -3.42
CA VAL A 5 14.73 -51.26 -4.02
C VAL A 5 13.56 -50.92 -4.95
N SER A 6 12.56 -51.80 -5.10
CA SER A 6 11.55 -51.65 -6.16
C SER A 6 10.12 -51.40 -5.68
N LEU A 7 9.89 -51.01 -4.42
CA LEU A 7 8.52 -50.91 -3.87
C LEU A 7 8.19 -49.62 -3.10
N VAL A 8 8.83 -48.50 -3.45
CA VAL A 8 8.40 -47.15 -3.01
C VAL A 8 8.43 -46.17 -4.20
N GLY A 9 7.99 -46.65 -5.36
CA GLY A 9 7.79 -45.82 -6.56
C GLY A 9 6.45 -46.18 -7.18
N GLY A 10 5.44 -45.34 -6.98
CA GLY A 10 4.12 -45.56 -7.59
C GLY A 10 3.06 -44.59 -7.08
N GLY A 11 3.07 -43.35 -7.57
CA GLY A 11 1.87 -42.51 -7.68
C GLY A 11 1.39 -41.71 -6.46
N SER A 12 1.87 -41.93 -5.24
CA SER A 12 1.37 -41.23 -4.04
C SER A 12 2.20 -40.00 -3.59
N GLY A 13 3.46 -39.88 -4.04
CA GLY A 13 4.35 -38.79 -3.63
C GLY A 13 4.07 -37.45 -4.33
N LEU A 14 3.87 -37.48 -5.65
CA LEU A 14 3.57 -36.29 -6.48
C LEU A 14 2.24 -35.64 -6.08
N ASN A 15 1.19 -36.45 -5.96
CA ASN A 15 -0.14 -35.96 -5.55
C ASN A 15 -0.13 -35.38 -4.12
N GLY A 16 0.75 -35.87 -3.24
CA GLY A 16 0.87 -35.37 -1.87
C GLY A 16 1.55 -34.00 -1.79
N GLU A 17 2.57 -33.76 -2.62
CA GLU A 17 3.27 -32.48 -2.69
C GLU A 17 2.41 -31.39 -3.37
N GLU A 18 1.73 -31.71 -4.47
CA GLU A 18 0.77 -30.80 -5.13
C GLU A 18 -0.32 -30.34 -4.15
N LEU A 19 -0.91 -31.26 -3.40
CA LEU A 19 -1.96 -30.98 -2.42
C LEU A 19 -1.46 -30.11 -1.24
N CYS A 20 -0.17 -30.23 -0.88
CA CYS A 20 0.45 -29.34 0.10
C CYS A 20 0.67 -27.92 -0.44
N VAL A 21 1.00 -27.79 -1.72
CA VAL A 21 1.19 -26.50 -2.40
C VAL A 21 -0.14 -25.78 -2.60
N GLU A 22 -1.18 -26.49 -3.03
CA GLU A 22 -2.57 -25.99 -3.08
C GLU A 22 -2.98 -25.41 -1.73
N ALA A 23 -2.82 -26.20 -0.66
CA ALA A 23 -3.14 -25.77 0.68
C ALA A 23 -2.35 -24.52 1.12
N ALA A 24 -1.07 -24.42 0.74
CA ALA A 24 -0.26 -23.24 1.02
C ALA A 24 -0.82 -21.96 0.36
N PHE A 25 -1.17 -22.03 -0.93
CA PHE A 25 -1.78 -20.89 -1.63
C PHE A 25 -3.11 -20.48 -1.01
N LEU A 26 -3.96 -21.44 -0.65
CA LEU A 26 -5.24 -21.17 0.02
C LEU A 26 -5.03 -20.54 1.41
N VAL A 27 -4.08 -21.05 2.20
CA VAL A 27 -3.74 -20.50 3.52
C VAL A 27 -3.26 -19.06 3.39
N ASP A 28 -2.33 -18.77 2.48
CA ASP A 28 -1.88 -17.40 2.23
C ASP A 28 -3.05 -16.52 1.78
N GLY A 29 -3.91 -17.01 0.87
CA GLY A 29 -5.11 -16.34 0.41
C GLY A 29 -6.05 -15.94 1.56
N ILE A 30 -6.26 -16.83 2.54
CA ILE A 30 -7.04 -16.54 3.75
C ILE A 30 -6.34 -15.47 4.60
N VAL A 31 -5.03 -15.55 4.79
CA VAL A 31 -4.27 -14.54 5.54
C VAL A 31 -4.39 -13.17 4.89
N TYR A 32 -4.30 -13.07 3.55
CA TYR A 32 -4.54 -11.81 2.83
C TYR A 32 -5.96 -11.29 3.01
N ALA A 33 -6.97 -12.16 2.97
CA ALA A 33 -8.35 -11.76 3.23
C ALA A 33 -8.50 -11.16 4.63
N LEU A 34 -7.86 -11.74 5.65
CA LEU A 34 -7.84 -11.20 7.01
C LEU A 34 -7.15 -9.83 7.07
N VAL A 35 -6.00 -9.66 6.42
CA VAL A 35 -5.31 -8.35 6.33
C VAL A 35 -6.19 -7.32 5.62
N GLY A 36 -6.88 -7.72 4.54
CA GLY A 36 -7.86 -6.89 3.84
C GLY A 36 -9.01 -6.47 4.73
N CYS A 37 -9.61 -7.39 5.48
CA CYS A 37 -10.64 -7.07 6.47
C CYS A 37 -10.16 -6.03 7.50
N ILE A 38 -8.93 -6.16 8.00
CA ILE A 38 -8.32 -5.18 8.91
C ILE A 38 -8.18 -3.81 8.22
N ALA A 39 -7.66 -3.77 7.00
CA ALA A 39 -7.49 -2.54 6.22
C ALA A 39 -8.84 -1.85 5.95
N GLY A 40 -9.86 -2.62 5.56
CA GLY A 40 -11.23 -2.15 5.34
C GLY A 40 -11.86 -1.60 6.61
N ALA A 41 -11.74 -2.31 7.74
CA ALA A 41 -12.23 -1.82 9.03
C ALA A 41 -11.56 -0.51 9.45
N GLN A 42 -10.24 -0.39 9.23
CA GLN A 42 -9.50 0.86 9.49
C GLN A 42 -9.93 2.00 8.56
N PHE A 43 -10.19 1.70 7.28
CA PHE A 43 -10.71 2.66 6.31
C PHE A 43 -12.10 3.18 6.71
N VAL A 44 -13.04 2.28 7.01
CA VAL A 44 -14.40 2.62 7.43
C VAL A 44 -14.36 3.48 8.68
N ARG A 45 -13.61 3.07 9.71
CA ARG A 45 -13.44 3.87 10.94
C ARG A 45 -12.91 5.27 10.63
N ASN A 46 -11.91 5.40 9.76
CA ASN A 46 -11.33 6.69 9.41
C ASN A 46 -12.32 7.57 8.63
N CYS A 47 -13.14 6.98 7.75
CA CYS A 47 -14.18 7.70 7.02
C CYS A 47 -15.32 8.17 7.92
N CYS A 48 -15.74 7.37 8.89
CA CYS A 48 -16.78 7.73 9.84
C CYS A 48 -16.33 8.82 10.83
N CYS A 49 -15.07 8.80 11.27
CA CYS A 49 -14.58 9.76 12.27
C CYS A 49 -14.06 11.08 11.68
N TYR A 50 -13.55 11.07 10.44
CA TYR A 50 -12.92 12.24 9.82
C TYR A 50 -13.46 12.44 8.41
N ARG A 51 -14.01 13.63 8.12
CA ARG A 51 -14.61 13.93 6.81
C ARG A 51 -13.62 14.23 5.68
N PRO A 52 -12.48 14.93 5.87
CA PRO A 52 -11.55 15.24 4.77
C PRO A 52 -10.90 13.99 4.15
N TRP A 53 -10.56 14.05 2.87
CA TRP A 53 -9.80 12.99 2.18
C TRP A 53 -8.31 13.10 2.52
N THR A 54 -7.75 12.10 3.19
CA THR A 54 -6.36 12.10 3.69
C THR A 54 -5.53 11.01 3.02
N ILE A 55 -4.20 11.17 3.00
CA ILE A 55 -3.24 10.16 2.51
C ILE A 55 -3.48 8.82 3.22
N GLN A 56 -3.76 8.87 4.52
CA GLN A 56 -4.08 7.69 5.31
C GLN A 56 -5.30 6.93 4.76
N LYS A 57 -6.37 7.62 4.34
CA LYS A 57 -7.52 6.94 3.70
C LYS A 57 -7.12 6.28 2.38
N MET A 58 -6.31 6.97 1.58
CA MET A 58 -5.77 6.42 0.32
C MET A 58 -4.92 5.17 0.56
N ILE A 59 -4.10 5.15 1.62
CA ILE A 59 -3.31 3.97 1.98
C ILE A 59 -4.23 2.81 2.39
N HIS A 60 -5.24 3.03 3.23
CA HIS A 60 -6.11 1.93 3.67
C HIS A 60 -6.98 1.36 2.54
N ILE A 61 -7.55 2.22 1.68
CA ILE A 61 -8.36 1.74 0.53
C ILE A 61 -7.49 0.98 -0.46
N LEU A 62 -6.26 1.45 -0.71
CA LEU A 62 -5.33 0.79 -1.63
C LEU A 62 -4.79 -0.51 -1.04
N MET A 63 -4.56 -0.57 0.28
CA MET A 63 -4.19 -1.80 0.97
C MET A 63 -5.32 -2.83 0.95
N PHE A 64 -6.56 -2.40 1.21
CA PHE A 64 -7.75 -3.25 1.08
C PHE A 64 -7.85 -3.83 -0.34
N PHE A 65 -7.72 -2.99 -1.36
CA PHE A 65 -7.74 -3.43 -2.75
C PHE A 65 -6.60 -4.41 -3.07
N ALA A 66 -5.36 -4.09 -2.72
CA ALA A 66 -4.20 -4.93 -3.00
C ALA A 66 -4.33 -6.32 -2.38
N THR A 67 -4.73 -6.37 -1.10
CA THR A 67 -4.88 -7.62 -0.34
C THR A 67 -6.09 -8.43 -0.80
N LEU A 68 -7.18 -7.78 -1.22
CA LEU A 68 -8.32 -8.45 -1.84
C LEU A 68 -7.94 -9.10 -3.17
N VAL A 69 -7.29 -8.36 -4.08
CA VAL A 69 -6.85 -8.89 -5.38
C VAL A 69 -5.85 -10.03 -5.18
N ARG A 70 -4.90 -9.90 -4.26
CA ARG A 70 -3.94 -10.97 -3.93
C ARG A 70 -4.63 -12.20 -3.34
N SER A 71 -5.59 -12.02 -2.44
CA SER A 71 -6.38 -13.12 -1.88
C SER A 71 -7.13 -13.89 -2.96
N ILE A 72 -7.79 -13.17 -3.88
CA ILE A 72 -8.47 -13.75 -5.03
C ILE A 72 -7.47 -14.51 -5.91
N PHE A 73 -6.35 -13.88 -6.30
CA PHE A 73 -5.32 -14.52 -7.10
C PHE A 73 -4.80 -15.83 -6.48
N LEU A 74 -4.47 -15.83 -5.19
CA LEU A 74 -3.97 -17.03 -4.51
C LEU A 74 -5.03 -18.11 -4.36
N ALA A 75 -6.29 -17.73 -4.12
CA ALA A 75 -7.40 -18.68 -4.10
C ALA A 75 -7.59 -19.35 -5.45
N LEU A 76 -7.49 -18.58 -6.54
CA LEU A 76 -7.58 -19.08 -7.90
C LEU A 76 -6.42 -20.03 -8.24
N VAL A 77 -5.18 -19.68 -7.86
CA VAL A 77 -4.01 -20.57 -8.01
C VAL A 77 -4.19 -21.85 -7.21
N GLY A 78 -4.66 -21.76 -5.96
CA GLY A 78 -4.90 -22.92 -5.09
C GLY A 78 -6.08 -23.79 -5.52
N LEU A 79 -6.94 -23.32 -6.44
CA LEU A 79 -8.01 -24.08 -7.08
C LEU A 79 -7.59 -24.63 -8.47
N ASP A 80 -6.29 -24.73 -8.70
CA ASP A 80 -5.67 -25.27 -9.92
C ASP A 80 -6.06 -24.52 -11.21
N TRP A 81 -6.02 -23.18 -11.16
CA TRP A 81 -6.24 -22.36 -12.35
C TRP A 81 -5.25 -22.73 -13.46
N CYS A 82 -5.77 -23.21 -14.60
CA CYS A 82 -5.01 -23.57 -15.80
C CYS A 82 -3.84 -24.56 -15.57
N ASP A 83 -3.99 -25.54 -14.67
CA ASP A 83 -2.94 -26.51 -14.33
C ASP A 83 -1.61 -25.84 -13.94
N VAL A 84 -1.62 -24.60 -13.45
CA VAL A 84 -0.40 -23.83 -13.14
C VAL A 84 0.45 -24.54 -12.09
N LEU A 85 -0.16 -25.37 -11.24
CA LEU A 85 0.52 -26.14 -10.20
C LEU A 85 1.33 -27.32 -10.77
N SER A 86 0.97 -27.81 -11.95
CA SER A 86 1.67 -28.93 -12.61
C SER A 86 3.00 -28.53 -13.27
N GLY A 87 3.33 -27.23 -13.29
CA GLY A 87 4.60 -26.70 -13.80
C GLY A 87 4.69 -26.61 -15.33
N GLU A 88 3.68 -27.06 -16.07
CA GLU A 88 3.57 -26.86 -17.53
C GLU A 88 2.31 -26.07 -17.87
N VAL A 89 2.47 -24.82 -18.32
CA VAL A 89 1.36 -24.09 -18.97
C VAL A 89 1.14 -24.71 -20.34
N ASN A 90 0.37 -25.78 -20.38
CA ASN A 90 -0.07 -26.33 -21.64
C ASN A 90 -1.05 -25.34 -22.29
N GLU A 91 -0.67 -24.77 -23.44
CA GLU A 91 -1.52 -23.86 -24.22
C GLU A 91 -2.86 -24.50 -24.62
N SER A 92 -2.96 -25.83 -24.56
CA SER A 92 -4.18 -26.57 -24.86
C SER A 92 -5.28 -26.44 -23.80
N LYS A 93 -4.94 -26.06 -22.56
CA LYS A 93 -5.91 -26.00 -21.44
C LYS A 93 -6.31 -24.58 -21.02
N CYS A 94 -5.51 -23.56 -21.32
CA CYS A 94 -5.74 -22.19 -20.87
C CYS A 94 -6.00 -21.23 -22.04
N SER A 95 -7.07 -20.46 -21.99
CA SER A 95 -7.33 -19.40 -22.98
C SER A 95 -6.27 -18.29 -22.87
N THR A 96 -5.96 -17.62 -23.98
CA THR A 96 -5.04 -16.45 -23.96
C THR A 96 -5.52 -15.37 -22.98
N ALA A 97 -6.84 -15.19 -22.86
CA ALA A 97 -7.43 -14.22 -21.94
C ALA A 97 -7.23 -14.60 -20.46
N GLU A 98 -7.26 -15.88 -20.13
CA GLU A 98 -7.05 -16.38 -18.76
C GLU A 98 -5.59 -16.23 -18.34
N ARG A 99 -4.66 -16.47 -19.26
CA ARG A 99 -3.22 -16.23 -19.06
C ARG A 99 -2.93 -14.74 -18.82
N ASP A 100 -3.50 -13.87 -19.64
CA ASP A 100 -3.31 -12.42 -19.50
C ASP A 100 -3.92 -11.93 -18.18
N LEU A 101 -5.09 -12.46 -17.80
CA LEU A 101 -5.74 -12.16 -16.52
C LEU A 101 -4.92 -12.65 -15.33
N PHE A 102 -4.34 -13.85 -15.39
CA PHE A 102 -3.42 -14.37 -14.38
C PHE A 102 -2.26 -13.41 -14.13
N TYR A 103 -1.62 -12.97 -15.22
CA TYR A 103 -0.50 -12.05 -15.15
C TYR A 103 -0.91 -10.69 -14.56
N VAL A 104 -2.04 -10.12 -15.00
CA VAL A 104 -2.56 -8.85 -14.47
C VAL A 104 -2.90 -8.98 -12.98
N LEU A 105 -3.56 -10.06 -12.56
CA LEU A 105 -3.94 -10.29 -11.16
C LEU A 105 -2.73 -10.43 -10.23
N ASP A 106 -1.61 -11.00 -10.70
CA ASP A 106 -0.36 -11.01 -9.93
C ASP A 106 0.30 -9.63 -9.84
N GLN A 107 0.29 -8.85 -10.92
CA GLN A 107 0.98 -7.54 -10.99
C GLN A 107 0.19 -6.40 -10.33
N VAL A 108 -1.15 -6.45 -10.30
CA VAL A 108 -1.99 -5.40 -9.70
C VAL A 108 -1.67 -5.14 -8.22
N PRO A 109 -1.55 -6.16 -7.34
CA PRO A 109 -1.12 -5.94 -5.96
C PRO A 109 0.26 -5.29 -5.86
N ILE A 110 1.20 -5.62 -6.75
CA ILE A 110 2.55 -5.03 -6.78
C ILE A 110 2.48 -3.53 -7.06
N LEU A 111 1.70 -3.12 -8.07
CA LEU A 111 1.44 -1.71 -8.37
C LEU A 111 0.77 -0.97 -7.20
N ALA A 112 -0.21 -1.62 -6.56
CA ALA A 112 -0.89 -1.05 -5.42
C ALA A 112 0.06 -0.85 -4.24
N PHE A 113 0.94 -1.82 -3.95
CA PHE A 113 2.01 -1.65 -2.98
C PHE A 113 2.94 -0.50 -3.35
N PHE A 114 3.44 -0.43 -4.59
CA PHE A 114 4.24 0.71 -5.06
C PHE A 114 3.56 2.06 -4.74
N ALA A 115 2.27 2.20 -5.08
CA ALA A 115 1.52 3.42 -4.83
C ALA A 115 1.31 3.70 -3.32
N ILE A 116 1.11 2.67 -2.49
CA ILE A 116 1.07 2.82 -1.02
C ILE A 116 2.39 3.40 -0.50
N TYR A 117 3.52 2.90 -0.98
CA TYR A 117 4.82 3.37 -0.55
C TYR A 117 5.14 4.76 -1.07
N ALA A 118 4.76 5.09 -2.31
CA ALA A 118 4.84 6.45 -2.82
C ALA A 118 4.00 7.45 -2.00
N LEU A 119 2.79 7.06 -1.57
CA LEU A 119 1.97 7.85 -0.66
C LEU A 119 2.61 8.00 0.73
N LEU A 120 3.33 6.98 1.19
CA LEU A 120 4.08 7.05 2.43
C LEU A 120 5.32 7.95 2.31
N VAL A 121 5.98 7.99 1.15
CA VAL A 121 6.99 9.03 0.83
C VAL A 121 6.37 10.42 0.86
N GLN A 122 5.17 10.60 0.27
CA GLN A 122 4.45 11.87 0.33
C GLN A 122 4.13 12.28 1.76
N PHE A 123 3.78 11.31 2.61
CA PHE A 123 3.58 11.53 4.03
C PHE A 123 4.87 11.99 4.72
N TRP A 124 6.03 11.39 4.40
CA TRP A 124 7.33 11.84 4.92
C TRP A 124 7.69 13.25 4.48
N ALA A 125 7.46 13.55 3.22
CA ALA A 125 7.64 14.89 2.71
C ALA A 125 6.74 15.88 3.48
N GLU A 126 5.47 15.54 3.73
CA GLU A 126 4.57 16.40 4.50
C GLU A 126 5.06 16.64 5.93
N VAL A 127 5.55 15.60 6.61
CA VAL A 127 6.15 15.75 7.94
C VAL A 127 7.38 16.66 7.92
N TYR A 128 8.28 16.46 6.95
CA TYR A 128 9.49 17.27 6.80
C TYR A 128 9.16 18.75 6.49
N TYR A 129 8.37 19.00 5.44
CA TYR A 129 8.06 20.35 4.98
C TYR A 129 7.22 21.14 5.99
N ASN A 130 6.39 20.46 6.79
CA ASN A 130 5.69 21.09 7.92
C ASN A 130 6.65 21.45 9.06
N ALA A 131 7.71 20.67 9.30
CA ALA A 131 8.69 20.96 10.34
C ALA A 131 9.61 22.14 10.00
N VAL A 132 9.82 22.41 8.70
CA VAL A 132 10.66 23.52 8.21
C VAL A 132 9.83 24.71 7.68
N ASP A 133 8.52 24.74 7.93
CA ASP A 133 7.58 25.80 7.52
C ASP A 133 7.56 26.13 6.02
N LYS A 134 7.86 25.16 5.14
CA LYS A 134 7.87 25.31 3.67
C LYS A 134 6.63 24.72 3.00
N LEU A 135 5.45 25.09 3.51
CA LEU A 135 4.16 24.51 3.07
C LEU A 135 3.78 24.86 1.62
N LEU A 136 4.21 26.02 1.11
CA LEU A 136 3.98 26.43 -0.28
C LEU A 136 4.65 25.47 -1.26
N THR A 137 5.92 25.10 -1.00
CA THR A 137 6.68 24.12 -1.80
C THR A 137 6.05 22.73 -1.72
N LEU A 138 5.62 22.31 -0.52
CA LEU A 138 4.95 21.02 -0.33
C LEU A 138 3.68 20.91 -1.19
N THR A 139 2.83 21.93 -1.14
CA THR A 139 1.50 21.88 -1.77
C THR A 139 1.56 22.17 -3.27
N GLY A 140 2.43 23.09 -3.70
CA GLY A 140 2.55 23.47 -5.10
C GLY A 140 3.40 22.53 -5.95
N ILE A 141 4.41 21.88 -5.37
CA ILE A 141 5.41 21.10 -6.14
C ILE A 141 5.43 19.65 -5.69
N VAL A 142 5.71 19.39 -4.41
CA VAL A 142 6.06 18.03 -3.96
C VAL A 142 4.87 17.06 -3.99
N LYS A 143 3.71 17.45 -3.45
CA LYS A 143 2.50 16.61 -3.47
C LYS A 143 2.03 16.33 -4.91
N PRO A 144 1.90 17.34 -5.81
CA PRO A 144 1.57 17.08 -7.21
C PRO A 144 2.59 16.19 -7.93
N ALA A 145 3.89 16.42 -7.72
CA ALA A 145 4.94 15.62 -8.38
C ALA A 145 4.86 14.14 -8.01
N ILE A 146 4.68 13.81 -6.72
CA ILE A 146 4.55 12.41 -6.28
C ILE A 146 3.27 11.77 -6.84
N ARG A 147 2.14 12.49 -6.83
CA ARG A 147 0.89 11.97 -7.40
C ARG A 147 0.98 11.75 -8.91
N TYR A 148 1.58 12.70 -9.62
CA TYR A 148 1.82 12.58 -11.06
C TYR A 148 2.74 11.38 -11.35
N PHE A 149 3.80 11.20 -10.56
CA PHE A 149 4.68 10.04 -10.68
C PHE A 149 3.93 8.70 -10.51
N ILE A 150 3.05 8.60 -9.51
CA ILE A 150 2.19 7.40 -9.33
C ILE A 150 1.36 7.16 -10.60
N VAL A 151 0.68 8.19 -11.10
CA VAL A 151 -0.17 8.08 -12.31
C VAL A 151 0.65 7.65 -13.52
N VAL A 152 1.83 8.25 -13.75
CA VAL A 152 2.72 7.90 -14.86
C VAL A 152 3.16 6.44 -14.78
N VAL A 153 3.55 5.96 -13.59
CA VAL A 153 3.95 4.56 -13.41
C VAL A 153 2.80 3.60 -13.69
N LEU A 154 1.59 3.91 -13.21
CA LEU A 154 0.40 3.10 -13.51
C LEU A 154 0.10 3.08 -15.01
N LEU A 155 0.21 4.22 -15.70
CA LEU A 155 0.01 4.30 -17.15
C LEU A 155 1.04 3.46 -17.91
N ILE A 156 2.33 3.58 -17.57
CA ILE A 156 3.40 2.79 -18.18
C ILE A 156 3.14 1.29 -17.99
N GLN A 157 2.71 0.88 -16.79
CA GLN A 157 2.44 -0.54 -16.52
C GLN A 157 1.23 -1.06 -17.31
N VAL A 158 0.16 -0.28 -17.43
CA VAL A 158 -1.00 -0.66 -18.26
C VAL A 158 -0.61 -0.75 -19.73
N LEU A 159 0.19 0.18 -20.25
CA LEU A 159 0.72 0.13 -21.61
C LEU A 159 1.59 -1.12 -21.82
N PHE A 160 2.41 -1.49 -20.83
CA PHE A 160 3.20 -2.71 -20.87
C PHE A 160 2.32 -3.96 -20.95
N TRP A 161 1.24 -4.03 -20.16
CA TRP A 161 0.29 -5.15 -20.23
C TRP A 161 -0.41 -5.26 -21.58
N VAL A 162 -0.82 -4.13 -22.16
CA VAL A 162 -1.42 -4.10 -23.51
C VAL A 162 -0.41 -4.55 -24.57
N PHE A 163 0.84 -4.10 -24.46
CA PHE A 163 1.91 -4.50 -25.37
C PHE A 163 2.21 -6.01 -25.26
N TYR A 164 2.27 -6.52 -24.03
CA TYR A 164 2.47 -7.94 -23.74
C TYR A 164 1.36 -8.80 -24.35
N ALA A 165 0.09 -8.44 -24.09
CA ALA A 165 -1.08 -9.14 -24.62
C ALA A 165 -1.18 -9.07 -26.17
N SER A 166 -0.67 -8.00 -26.79
CA SER A 166 -0.77 -7.80 -28.24
C SER A 166 0.37 -8.47 -29.02
N VAL A 167 1.61 -8.15 -28.65
CA VAL A 167 2.84 -8.44 -29.43
C VAL A 167 3.55 -9.70 -28.92
N TRP A 168 3.54 -9.94 -27.61
CA TRP A 168 4.28 -11.04 -26.97
C TRP A 168 3.42 -12.28 -26.67
N ARG A 169 2.43 -12.56 -27.53
CA ARG A 169 1.53 -13.71 -27.33
C ARG A 169 2.24 -15.07 -27.29
N ASN A 170 3.42 -15.19 -27.89
CA ASN A 170 4.19 -16.42 -28.02
C ASN A 170 5.29 -16.58 -26.95
N GLU A 171 5.45 -15.65 -26.00
CA GLU A 171 6.39 -15.83 -24.89
C GLU A 171 5.76 -16.72 -23.81
N HIS A 172 6.40 -17.85 -23.52
CA HIS A 172 5.93 -18.82 -22.51
C HIS A 172 6.43 -18.51 -21.08
N ALA A 173 7.11 -17.38 -20.87
CA ALA A 173 7.64 -17.01 -19.57
C ALA A 173 6.59 -16.26 -18.73
N PHE A 174 6.19 -16.81 -17.59
CA PHE A 174 5.29 -16.14 -16.63
C PHE A 174 5.83 -14.79 -16.14
N PHE A 175 7.16 -14.69 -15.96
CA PHE A 175 7.84 -13.44 -15.61
C PHE A 175 8.83 -13.07 -16.71
N THR A 176 8.47 -12.11 -17.55
CA THR A 176 9.41 -11.56 -18.52
C THR A 176 10.53 -10.84 -17.78
N ARG A 177 11.77 -11.01 -18.26
CA ARG A 177 12.94 -10.30 -17.74
C ARG A 177 12.71 -8.78 -17.75
N THR A 178 12.01 -8.28 -18.75
CA THR A 178 11.65 -6.86 -18.88
C THR A 178 10.75 -6.39 -17.73
N GLN A 179 9.73 -7.16 -17.34
CA GLN A 179 8.88 -6.82 -16.19
C GLN A 179 9.67 -6.81 -14.88
N ALA A 180 10.55 -7.80 -14.69
CA ALA A 180 11.39 -7.87 -13.49
C ALA A 180 12.31 -6.64 -13.35
N ILE A 181 12.91 -6.20 -14.46
CA ILE A 181 13.74 -4.99 -14.51
C ILE A 181 12.91 -3.74 -14.21
N LEU A 182 11.74 -3.59 -14.84
CA LEU A 182 10.83 -2.46 -14.60
C LEU A 182 10.43 -2.37 -13.12
N ASN A 183 10.03 -3.49 -12.52
CA ASN A 183 9.71 -3.54 -11.09
C ASN A 183 10.91 -3.13 -10.24
N MET A 184 12.11 -3.66 -10.52
CA MET A 184 13.34 -3.30 -9.82
C MET A 184 13.60 -1.79 -9.84
N GLU A 185 13.52 -1.16 -11.01
CA GLU A 185 13.74 0.28 -11.16
C GLU A 185 12.75 1.11 -10.34
N LEU A 186 11.46 0.78 -10.42
CA LEU A 186 10.40 1.44 -9.65
C LEU A 186 10.64 1.34 -8.15
N PHE A 187 11.04 0.16 -7.65
CA PHE A 187 11.31 -0.05 -6.24
C PHE A 187 12.57 0.66 -5.77
N VAL A 188 13.63 0.74 -6.59
CA VAL A 188 14.84 1.52 -6.27
C VAL A 188 14.51 3.01 -6.16
N ILE A 189 13.69 3.54 -7.06
CA ILE A 189 13.27 4.95 -7.01
C ILE A 189 12.49 5.24 -5.72
N ILE A 190 11.51 4.40 -5.39
CA ILE A 190 10.69 4.58 -4.18
C ILE A 190 11.51 4.38 -2.91
N ALA A 191 12.36 3.36 -2.83
CA ALA A 191 13.26 3.14 -1.70
C ALA A 191 14.14 4.37 -1.46
N THR A 192 14.71 4.93 -2.53
CA THR A 192 15.52 6.16 -2.48
C THR A 192 14.71 7.34 -1.95
N GLY A 193 13.50 7.55 -2.48
CA GLY A 193 12.59 8.60 -1.99
C GLY A 193 12.23 8.43 -0.52
N PHE A 194 12.00 7.19 -0.09
CA PHE A 194 11.67 6.86 1.30
C PHE A 194 12.82 7.14 2.25
N ILE A 195 14.03 6.70 1.90
CA ILE A 195 15.24 6.96 2.69
C ILE A 195 15.51 8.47 2.74
N TYR A 196 15.40 9.17 1.62
CA TYR A 196 15.65 10.62 1.54
C TYR A 196 14.69 11.43 2.41
N PHE A 197 13.37 11.31 2.18
CA PHE A 197 12.38 12.07 2.93
C PHE A 197 12.25 11.58 4.37
N GLY A 198 12.41 10.27 4.61
CA GLY A 198 12.44 9.69 5.95
C GLY A 198 13.60 10.23 6.78
N ARG A 199 14.82 10.29 6.24
CA ARG A 199 15.99 10.86 6.92
C ARG A 199 15.81 12.35 7.19
N LYS A 200 15.33 13.13 6.21
CA LYS A 200 15.07 14.57 6.38
C LYS A 200 14.03 14.82 7.48
N ALA A 201 12.90 14.11 7.45
CA ALA A 201 11.87 14.20 8.50
C ALA A 201 12.43 13.80 9.88
N TYR A 202 13.27 12.77 9.94
CA TYR A 202 13.87 12.30 11.19
C TYR A 202 14.77 13.34 11.86
N ILE A 203 15.62 14.02 11.08
CA ILE A 203 16.54 15.04 11.58
C ILE A 203 15.76 16.22 12.15
N GLU A 204 14.82 16.78 11.38
CA GLU A 204 14.06 17.95 11.82
C GLU A 204 13.22 17.66 13.07
N LEU A 205 12.63 16.47 13.15
CA LEU A 205 11.85 16.08 14.32
C LEU A 205 12.67 15.84 15.58
N ARG A 206 13.98 15.59 15.47
CA ARG A 206 14.89 15.53 16.63
C ARG A 206 15.26 16.92 17.15
N LEU A 207 15.19 17.95 16.32
CA LEU A 207 15.63 19.30 16.66
C LEU A 207 14.59 20.10 17.46
N VAL A 208 13.29 19.81 17.33
CA VAL A 208 12.23 20.54 18.05
C VAL A 208 12.05 20.01 19.48
N PRO A 209 12.44 20.75 20.53
CA PRO A 209 12.20 20.37 21.91
C PRO A 209 10.74 20.74 22.27
N VAL A 210 9.93 19.79 22.79
CA VAL A 210 8.93 19.99 23.88
C VAL A 210 7.81 18.91 23.93
N GLU A 211 7.42 18.20 22.86
CA GLU A 211 6.54 16.99 22.97
C GLU A 211 7.33 15.67 22.76
N ARG A 212 8.17 15.29 23.72
CA ARG A 212 9.29 14.34 23.49
C ARG A 212 8.95 12.85 23.50
N GLU A 213 7.91 12.35 24.17
CA GLU A 213 7.70 10.89 24.29
C GLU A 213 6.78 10.27 23.23
N ILE A 214 5.63 10.88 22.94
CA ILE A 214 4.65 10.32 22.00
C ILE A 214 5.14 10.48 20.55
N ARG A 215 5.83 11.59 20.25
CA ARG A 215 6.39 11.87 18.91
C ARG A 215 7.63 11.03 18.60
N SER A 216 8.50 10.78 19.58
CA SER A 216 9.72 9.97 19.40
C SER A 216 9.45 8.48 19.26
N ARG A 217 8.45 7.92 19.96
CA ARG A 217 8.02 6.52 19.76
C ARG A 217 7.51 6.29 18.34
N LYS A 218 6.69 7.22 17.82
CA LYS A 218 6.21 7.15 16.43
C LYS A 218 7.34 7.27 15.40
N LEU A 219 8.37 8.09 15.66
CA LEU A 219 9.58 8.18 14.84
C LEU A 219 10.47 6.93 14.93
N LYS A 220 10.47 6.23 16.05
CA LYS A 220 11.22 4.98 16.22
C LYS A 220 10.53 3.82 15.50
N GLU A 221 9.21 3.71 15.62
CA GLU A 221 8.39 2.78 14.81
C GLU A 221 8.63 3.01 13.30
N LEU A 222 8.89 4.25 12.94
CA LEU A 222 9.19 4.67 11.57
C LEU A 222 10.54 4.27 11.00
N ALA A 223 11.57 4.47 11.81
CA ALA A 223 12.93 4.11 11.47
C ALA A 223 13.06 2.59 11.35
N ILE A 224 12.10 1.84 11.89
CA ILE A 224 11.97 0.38 11.75
C ILE A 224 11.16 0.01 10.50
N MET A 225 10.05 0.71 10.20
CA MET A 225 9.24 0.43 9.01
C MET A 225 10.01 0.68 7.69
N THR A 226 10.88 1.69 7.66
CA THR A 226 11.70 2.04 6.49
C THR A 226 12.60 0.88 6.01
N PRO A 227 13.50 0.33 6.86
CA PRO A 227 14.36 -0.78 6.46
C PRO A 227 13.58 -2.07 6.20
N VAL A 228 12.49 -2.35 6.96
CA VAL A 228 11.65 -3.54 6.74
C VAL A 228 10.97 -3.49 5.37
N GLY A 229 10.35 -2.36 5.00
CA GLY A 229 9.74 -2.21 3.68
C GLY A 229 10.78 -2.25 2.55
N THR A 230 11.93 -1.60 2.76
CA THR A 230 13.01 -1.55 1.76
C THR A 230 13.62 -2.94 1.53
N SER A 231 13.91 -3.69 2.60
CA SER A 231 14.49 -5.03 2.49
C SER A 231 13.53 -6.01 1.82
N CYS A 232 12.25 -5.97 2.18
CA CYS A 232 11.21 -6.77 1.54
C CYS A 232 11.17 -6.55 0.02
N PHE A 233 11.09 -5.30 -0.43
CA PHE A 233 10.98 -5.04 -1.87
C PHE A 233 12.25 -5.40 -2.62
N MET A 234 13.42 -5.14 -2.02
CA MET A 234 14.69 -5.50 -2.62
C MET A 234 14.79 -7.02 -2.79
N THR A 235 14.42 -7.80 -1.77
CA THR A 235 14.39 -9.27 -1.85
C THR A 235 13.39 -9.74 -2.90
N ARG A 236 12.23 -9.11 -3.02
CA ARG A 236 11.23 -9.45 -4.05
C ARG A 236 11.77 -9.20 -5.46
N CYS A 237 12.40 -8.05 -5.70
CA CYS A 237 12.99 -7.73 -7.01
C CYS A 237 14.11 -8.70 -7.36
N ALA A 238 14.99 -8.99 -6.40
CA ALA A 238 16.07 -9.96 -6.57
C ALA A 238 15.51 -11.34 -6.93
N LEU A 239 14.43 -11.77 -6.28
CA LEU A 239 13.78 -13.03 -6.62
C LEU A 239 13.16 -12.99 -8.01
N GLN A 240 12.42 -11.93 -8.38
CA GLN A 240 11.84 -11.82 -9.74
C GLN A 240 12.92 -11.88 -10.84
N ILE A 241 14.07 -11.25 -10.60
CA ILE A 241 15.21 -11.33 -11.52
C ILE A 241 15.77 -12.75 -11.57
N PHE A 242 15.98 -13.39 -10.41
CA PHE A 242 16.46 -14.77 -10.34
C PHE A 242 15.51 -15.75 -11.06
N LEU A 243 14.20 -15.62 -10.83
CA LEU A 243 13.16 -16.40 -11.49
C LEU A 243 13.09 -16.14 -13.00
N SER A 244 13.42 -14.93 -13.45
CA SER A 244 13.49 -14.63 -14.88
C SER A 244 14.69 -15.28 -15.59
N THR A 245 15.72 -15.69 -14.83
CA THR A 245 16.94 -16.34 -15.36
C THR A 245 16.88 -17.86 -15.30
N GLU A 246 16.12 -18.42 -14.37
CA GLU A 246 15.90 -19.86 -14.26
C GLU A 246 14.89 -20.35 -15.31
N LYS A 247 15.30 -21.31 -16.15
CA LYS A 247 14.40 -21.96 -17.12
C LYS A 247 13.52 -23.02 -16.46
N ARG A 248 13.92 -23.53 -15.29
CA ARG A 248 13.07 -24.36 -14.44
C ARG A 248 12.27 -23.43 -13.54
N GLN A 249 11.03 -23.19 -13.94
CA GLN A 249 10.07 -22.49 -13.11
C GLN A 249 10.02 -23.20 -11.76
N LEU A 250 10.34 -22.43 -10.71
CA LEU A 250 10.36 -22.67 -9.26
C LEU A 250 9.58 -23.87 -8.67
N HIS A 251 9.80 -25.10 -9.16
CA HIS A 251 9.01 -26.28 -8.77
C HIS A 251 9.80 -27.57 -8.61
N ASP A 252 11.12 -27.50 -8.47
CA ASP A 252 11.93 -28.68 -8.16
C ASP A 252 12.51 -28.54 -6.74
N HIS A 253 11.85 -29.23 -5.78
CA HIS A 253 12.23 -29.44 -4.37
C HIS A 253 12.04 -28.29 -3.34
N SER A 254 11.06 -28.47 -2.43
CA SER A 254 10.67 -27.66 -1.24
C SER A 254 9.57 -26.60 -1.46
N THR A 255 8.43 -27.07 -1.95
CA THR A 255 7.49 -26.27 -2.75
C THR A 255 6.49 -25.43 -1.94
N TRP A 256 5.88 -25.97 -0.88
CA TRP A 256 4.83 -25.24 -0.13
C TRP A 256 5.41 -24.25 0.90
N PHE A 257 6.47 -24.64 1.61
CA PHE A 257 7.07 -23.81 2.66
C PHE A 257 7.71 -22.55 2.08
N VAL A 258 8.37 -22.67 0.92
CA VAL A 258 8.96 -21.52 0.22
C VAL A 258 7.87 -20.55 -0.22
N VAL A 259 6.72 -21.03 -0.73
CA VAL A 259 5.57 -20.20 -1.10
C VAL A 259 5.03 -19.43 0.11
N VAL A 260 4.72 -20.12 1.21
CA VAL A 260 4.20 -19.49 2.43
C VAL A 260 5.18 -18.48 2.99
N VAL A 261 6.45 -18.86 3.13
CA VAL A 261 7.49 -17.97 3.65
C VAL A 261 7.70 -16.77 2.72
N TYR A 262 7.64 -16.96 1.40
CA TYR A 262 7.76 -15.89 0.42
C TYR A 262 6.65 -14.85 0.59
N TYR A 263 5.37 -15.26 0.55
CA TYR A 263 4.26 -14.33 0.69
C TYR A 263 4.16 -13.73 2.09
N ALA A 264 4.47 -14.51 3.13
CA ALA A 264 4.50 -14.03 4.50
C ALA A 264 5.56 -12.94 4.71
N LEU A 265 6.82 -13.21 4.33
CA LEU A 265 7.93 -12.30 4.58
C LEU A 265 7.94 -11.09 3.65
N LEU A 266 7.64 -11.30 2.36
CA LEU A 266 7.85 -10.27 1.34
C LEU A 266 6.59 -9.46 1.01
N GLU A 267 5.44 -9.77 1.59
CA GLU A 267 4.23 -9.01 1.32
C GLU A 267 3.36 -8.80 2.56
N ILE A 268 3.09 -9.85 3.35
CA ILE A 268 2.23 -9.75 4.54
C ILE A 268 2.90 -8.93 5.65
N ILE A 269 4.16 -9.21 6.01
CA ILE A 269 4.89 -8.42 7.02
C ILE A 269 4.95 -6.92 6.67
N PRO A 270 5.33 -6.52 5.44
CA PRO A 270 5.30 -5.12 5.01
C PRO A 270 3.89 -4.51 5.07
N ALA A 271 2.86 -5.23 4.60
CA ALA A 271 1.48 -4.76 4.64
C ALA A 271 1.01 -4.50 6.08
N LEU A 272 1.26 -5.45 6.99
CA LEU A 272 0.95 -5.31 8.41
C LEU A 272 1.72 -4.16 9.06
N SER A 273 2.99 -3.97 8.70
CA SER A 273 3.81 -2.86 9.20
C SER A 273 3.21 -1.51 8.81
N VAL A 274 2.79 -1.37 7.55
CA VAL A 274 2.15 -0.15 7.05
C VAL A 274 0.79 0.10 7.73
N LEU A 275 -0.04 -0.94 7.90
CA LEU A 275 -1.33 -0.82 8.59
C LEU A 275 -1.17 -0.47 10.07
N TYR A 276 -0.22 -1.12 10.76
CA TYR A 276 0.09 -0.83 12.17
C TYR A 276 0.49 0.64 12.34
N PHE A 277 1.36 1.14 11.46
CA PHE A 277 1.79 2.53 11.47
C PHE A 277 0.63 3.50 11.20
N ASN A 278 -0.16 3.23 10.15
CA ASN A 278 -1.26 4.11 9.74
C ASN A 278 -2.48 4.07 10.67
N ARG A 279 -2.60 3.08 11.56
CA ARG A 279 -3.68 3.04 12.57
C ARG A 279 -3.61 4.19 13.58
N ARG A 280 -2.42 4.72 13.89
CA ARG A 280 -2.20 5.64 15.02
C ARG A 280 -1.91 7.09 14.62
N LEU A 281 -2.00 7.46 13.35
CA LEU A 281 -1.75 8.84 12.91
C LEU A 281 -3.04 9.67 12.98
N PRO A 282 -3.12 10.70 13.85
CA PRO A 282 -4.04 11.81 13.65
C PRO A 282 -3.34 12.85 12.76
N LEU A 283 -3.80 13.08 11.53
CA LEU A 283 -3.35 14.23 10.74
C LEU A 283 -4.49 15.13 10.26
N ARG A 284 -4.71 16.19 11.05
CA ARG A 284 -4.61 17.63 10.71
C ARG A 284 -5.49 18.40 11.69
N ARG A 285 -4.89 19.12 12.65
CA ARG A 285 -5.55 20.30 13.25
C ARG A 285 -5.28 21.46 12.31
N THR A 286 -6.35 22.04 11.76
CA THR A 286 -6.29 23.33 11.04
C THR A 286 -5.80 24.42 12.01
N PRO A 287 -4.96 25.37 11.58
CA PRO A 287 -4.61 26.53 12.40
C PRO A 287 -5.81 27.47 12.47
N GLY A 288 -6.31 27.72 13.68
CA GLY A 288 -7.44 28.60 13.92
C GLY A 288 -7.80 28.61 15.40
N GLY A 289 -7.16 29.49 16.15
CA GLY A 289 -7.41 29.71 17.57
C GLY A 289 -6.32 30.57 18.17
N LEU A 290 -6.51 31.88 18.08
CA LEU A 290 -5.70 32.93 18.68
C LEU A 290 -5.19 32.58 20.08
N SER A 291 -4.00 33.09 20.37
CA SER A 291 -3.53 33.38 21.72
C SER A 291 -4.64 33.92 22.62
N ALA A 292 -4.88 33.25 23.74
CA ALA A 292 -5.30 33.91 24.98
C ALA A 292 -4.87 33.03 26.15
N THR A 293 -3.70 33.38 26.67
CA THR A 293 -3.25 33.11 28.03
C THR A 293 -4.37 33.41 29.04
N SER A 294 -4.37 32.66 30.14
CA SER A 294 -5.09 32.84 31.41
C SER A 294 -6.41 32.05 31.62
N ARG A 295 -6.33 31.14 32.59
CA ARG A 295 -7.44 30.60 33.41
C ARG A 295 -7.36 31.29 34.79
N PRO A 296 -8.31 31.08 35.72
CA PRO A 296 -9.77 30.89 35.63
C PRO A 296 -10.49 31.82 36.65
N ILE A 297 -11.83 31.74 36.80
CA ILE A 297 -12.58 31.75 38.10
C ILE A 297 -14.07 32.15 37.90
N ARG A 298 -14.94 31.35 38.55
CA ARG A 298 -16.32 31.59 39.04
C ARG A 298 -17.48 31.89 38.08
N GLY A 299 -18.55 31.11 38.27
CA GLY A 299 -19.88 31.71 38.49
C GLY A 299 -21.07 31.05 37.79
N ARG A 300 -21.59 29.96 38.38
CA ARG A 300 -23.03 29.74 38.69
C ARG A 300 -24.10 30.18 37.66
N GLY A 301 -24.71 29.18 37.01
CA GLY A 301 -26.14 28.89 37.19
C GLY A 301 -27.21 29.53 36.28
N VAL A 302 -27.91 28.63 35.58
CA VAL A 302 -29.37 28.52 35.39
C VAL A 302 -30.13 29.46 34.41
N PHE A 303 -31.07 28.81 33.69
CA PHE A 303 -32.39 29.25 33.16
C PHE A 303 -32.60 29.42 31.64
N PHE A 304 -33.28 28.38 31.08
CA PHE A 304 -34.47 28.37 30.18
C PHE A 304 -34.56 29.19 28.88
N GLY A 305 -35.16 28.55 27.86
CA GLY A 305 -36.07 29.25 26.95
C GLY A 305 -36.15 28.71 25.52
N LYS A 306 -37.26 28.03 25.20
CA LYS A 306 -37.66 27.44 23.92
C LYS A 306 -38.58 28.43 23.16
N GLY A 307 -38.52 28.49 21.82
CA GLY A 307 -39.63 29.10 21.04
C GLY A 307 -39.30 29.57 19.61
N MET A 308 -40.01 29.00 18.64
CA MET A 308 -40.12 29.38 17.21
C MET A 308 -40.62 30.81 16.98
N GLY A 309 -40.38 31.33 15.76
CA GLY A 309 -41.36 32.20 15.09
C GLY A 309 -40.76 33.37 14.33
N ALA A 310 -40.98 33.36 13.01
CA ALA A 310 -40.65 34.42 12.05
C ALA A 310 -41.27 35.79 12.41
N ASN A 311 -40.60 36.86 11.99
CA ASN A 311 -41.25 37.97 11.30
C ASN A 311 -40.23 38.87 10.60
N ASN A 312 -40.59 39.23 9.37
CA ASN A 312 -39.97 40.22 8.50
C ASN A 312 -40.04 41.62 9.12
N ALA A 313 -38.99 42.43 8.95
CA ALA A 313 -39.11 43.87 8.67
C ALA A 313 -37.73 44.54 8.44
N ILE A 314 -37.57 45.10 7.24
CA ILE A 314 -37.15 46.49 6.95
C ILE A 314 -35.66 46.87 7.07
N ASP A 315 -35.12 47.22 5.90
CA ASP A 315 -34.13 48.25 5.55
C ASP A 315 -33.36 48.97 6.67
N ALA A 316 -32.04 48.95 6.53
CA ALA A 316 -31.21 50.14 6.75
C ALA A 316 -29.91 50.03 5.93
N HIS A 317 -29.89 50.78 4.84
CA HIS A 317 -28.74 51.13 4.02
C HIS A 317 -27.82 52.03 4.86
N ASP A 318 -26.62 51.55 5.26
CA ASP A 318 -25.66 52.37 6.02
C ASP A 318 -24.65 53.04 5.08
N PRO A 319 -24.67 54.39 4.91
CA PRO A 319 -23.82 55.14 3.98
C PRO A 319 -22.35 55.26 4.40
N LEU A 320 -21.95 54.71 5.55
CA LEU A 320 -20.59 54.89 6.10
C LEU A 320 -19.49 54.06 5.41
N ARG A 321 -19.83 53.16 4.47
CA ARG A 321 -18.86 52.27 3.83
C ARG A 321 -18.29 52.79 2.50
N GLU A 322 -18.83 53.87 1.94
CA GLU A 322 -18.39 54.40 0.64
C GLU A 322 -17.39 55.58 0.72
N SER A 323 -17.17 56.18 1.90
CA SER A 323 -16.30 57.36 2.04
C SER A 323 -14.83 57.09 2.40
N LEU A 324 -14.44 55.84 2.69
CA LEU A 324 -13.08 55.52 3.14
C LEU A 324 -12.21 54.76 2.11
N LEU A 325 -12.66 54.65 0.85
CA LEU A 325 -11.88 54.08 -0.26
C LEU A 325 -11.47 55.10 -1.34
N ARG A 326 -11.41 56.40 -1.00
CA ARG A 326 -10.69 57.41 -1.78
C ARG A 326 -9.76 58.21 -0.87
N GLY A 327 -8.57 57.66 -0.67
CA GLY A 327 -7.42 58.24 0.00
C GLY A 327 -6.22 57.35 -0.22
#